data_AF-A0A135VGA0-F1
#
_entry.id   AF-A0A135VGA0-F1
#
_cell.length_a   1.000
_cell.length_b   1.000
_cell.length_c   1.000
_cell.angle_alpha   90.00
_cell.angle_beta   90.00
_cell.angle_gamma   90.00
#
_symmetry.space_group_name_H-M   'P 1'
#
loop_
_entity.id
_entity.type
_entity.pdbx_description
1 polymer ?
#
loop_
_entity_poly.entity_id
_entity_poly.type
_entity_poly.pdbx_seq_one_letter_code
_entity_poly.pdbx_strand_id
1 'polypeptide(L)'
;MSSLVILKNIIKHVEIIQQTDRDIVEKFRENGLNKFETKHYVILLKSSREYHEGVLKALSNSTRREIIQLISKRGSASYTQLMHVLGLDPSLESGTFNYHLKELAEVGLIETVNGEYRITALGKKALILLDQVREERQVDRYGVLSAAMTMTPKEEIHLFKMQVGFGFGIMLVLFSFIFILLTLGQNQFISVLTITVFILTLMLTASSANNLVKIARKYNLGLSVLLLISDSWFLMRSPNRGNFLAFSVFAVVSVSTLGIFLILVASGEIPWLSGISVALLMVSIFTAPFAFILADTAIKKAEELESIDDE
;
A
#
# COMPACT_ATOMS: atom_id res chain seq x y z
N MET A 1 -4.60 17.81 -0.50
CA MET A 1 -3.16 17.49 -0.62
C MET A 1 -2.85 16.38 -1.63
N SER A 2 -3.79 15.49 -1.93
CA SER A 2 -3.61 14.30 -2.79
C SER A 2 -3.40 14.58 -4.28
N SER A 3 -3.92 15.68 -4.83
CA SER A 3 -3.69 16.06 -6.24
C SER A 3 -2.27 16.50 -6.53
N LEU A 4 -1.56 17.06 -5.54
CA LEU A 4 -0.21 17.59 -5.72
C LEU A 4 0.83 16.47 -5.73
N VAL A 5 0.59 15.41 -4.96
CA VAL A 5 1.45 14.22 -4.89
C VAL A 5 1.31 13.38 -6.17
N ILE A 6 0.08 13.20 -6.65
CA ILE A 6 -0.18 12.54 -7.94
C ILE A 6 0.46 13.32 -9.08
N LEU A 7 0.35 14.65 -9.08
CA LEU A 7 0.98 15.50 -10.08
C LEU A 7 2.52 15.40 -10.02
N LYS A 8 3.11 15.39 -8.82
CA LYS A 8 4.56 15.19 -8.62
C LYS A 8 5.04 13.82 -9.11
N ASN A 9 4.29 12.75 -8.86
CA ASN A 9 4.64 11.41 -9.36
C ASN A 9 4.53 11.31 -10.89
N ILE A 10 3.52 11.95 -11.49
CA ILE A 10 3.41 12.03 -12.95
C ILE A 10 4.59 12.82 -13.52
N ILE A 11 4.97 13.94 -12.91
CA ILE A 11 6.15 14.73 -13.32
C ILE A 11 7.43 13.90 -13.20
N LYS A 12 7.64 13.17 -12.10
CA LYS A 12 8.80 12.31 -11.90
C LYS A 12 8.87 11.19 -12.95
N HIS A 13 7.75 10.56 -13.28
CA HIS A 13 7.70 9.56 -14.35
C HIS A 13 7.96 10.16 -15.72
N VAL A 14 7.47 11.37 -15.98
CA VAL A 14 7.80 12.12 -17.20
C VAL A 14 9.30 12.44 -17.26
N GLU A 15 9.94 12.82 -16.16
CA GLU A 15 11.40 13.04 -16.09
C GLU A 15 12.23 11.76 -16.32
N ILE A 16 11.78 10.61 -15.81
CA ILE A 16 12.43 9.31 -16.05
C ILE A 16 12.35 8.92 -17.53
N ILE A 17 11.21 9.17 -18.17
CA ILE A 17 11.04 8.98 -19.63
C ILE A 17 12.01 9.90 -20.38
N GLN A 18 12.14 11.17 -19.96
CA GLN A 18 13.09 12.11 -20.55
C GLN A 18 14.56 11.68 -20.40
N GLN A 19 14.92 11.08 -19.27
CA GLN A 19 16.27 10.58 -19.02
C GLN A 19 16.57 9.37 -19.90
N THR A 20 15.63 8.43 -20.00
CA THR A 20 15.74 7.23 -20.83
C THR A 20 15.91 7.60 -22.32
N ASP A 21 15.19 8.61 -22.79
CA ASP A 21 15.34 9.13 -24.16
C ASP A 21 16.72 9.74 -24.43
N ARG A 22 17.33 10.42 -23.44
CA ARG A 22 18.71 10.95 -23.57
C ARG A 22 19.73 9.83 -23.69
N ASP A 23 19.62 8.81 -22.85
CA ASP A 23 20.54 7.67 -22.84
C ASP A 23 20.45 6.87 -24.15
N ILE A 24 19.24 6.76 -24.72
CA ILE A 24 19.01 6.15 -26.03
C ILE A 24 19.72 6.96 -27.13
N VAL A 25 19.60 8.29 -27.14
CA VAL A 25 20.27 9.17 -28.11
C VAL A 25 21.80 9.10 -27.98
N GLU A 26 22.34 9.00 -26.76
CA GLU A 26 23.78 8.81 -26.55
C GLU A 26 24.27 7.45 -27.04
N LYS A 27 23.57 6.35 -26.71
CA LYS A 27 23.90 5.01 -27.22
C LYS A 27 23.86 4.92 -28.75
N PHE A 28 22.99 5.68 -29.41
CA PHE A 28 22.98 5.73 -30.87
C PHE A 28 24.13 6.56 -31.46
N ARG A 29 24.62 7.57 -30.73
CA ARG A 29 25.82 8.33 -31.10
C ARG A 29 27.09 7.46 -31.01
N GLU A 30 27.14 6.56 -30.02
CA GLU A 30 28.24 5.59 -29.86
C GLU A 30 28.26 4.52 -30.95
N ASN A 31 27.09 4.12 -31.49
CA ASN A 31 26.95 3.09 -32.51
C ASN A 31 27.20 3.57 -33.97
N GLY A 32 27.74 4.78 -34.18
CA GLY A 32 28.24 5.21 -35.49
C GLY A 32 27.19 5.58 -36.54
N LEU A 33 25.93 5.81 -36.15
CA LEU A 33 24.91 6.38 -37.04
C LEU A 33 25.34 7.77 -37.52
N ASN A 34 25.14 8.07 -38.81
CA ASN A 34 25.60 9.34 -39.36
C ASN A 34 24.75 10.52 -38.83
N LYS A 35 25.31 11.73 -38.83
CA LYS A 35 24.68 12.96 -38.28
C LYS A 35 23.29 13.26 -38.88
N PHE A 36 23.00 12.80 -40.09
CA PHE A 36 21.71 12.99 -40.76
C PHE A 36 20.65 11.99 -40.25
N GLU A 37 21.03 10.72 -40.07
CA GLU A 37 20.17 9.67 -39.52
C GLU A 37 19.79 9.99 -38.07
N THR A 38 20.76 10.35 -37.22
CA THR A 38 20.50 10.74 -35.83
C THR A 38 19.55 11.93 -35.74
N LYS A 39 19.68 12.93 -36.63
CA LYS A 39 18.79 14.09 -36.68
C LYS A 39 17.36 13.68 -37.07
N HIS A 40 17.20 12.77 -38.01
CA HIS A 40 15.89 12.29 -38.45
C HIS A 40 15.19 11.48 -37.35
N TYR A 41 15.92 10.60 -36.66
CA TYR A 41 15.38 9.84 -35.52
C TYR A 41 15.01 10.72 -34.32
N VAL A 42 15.84 11.72 -33.99
CA VAL A 42 15.51 12.69 -32.92
C VAL A 42 14.24 13.47 -33.25
N ILE A 43 14.02 13.82 -34.53
CA ILE A 43 12.78 14.47 -34.97
C ILE A 43 11.57 13.52 -34.83
N LEU A 44 11.72 12.24 -35.17
CA LEU A 44 10.67 11.22 -35.02
C LEU A 44 10.34 10.91 -33.55
N LEU A 45 11.35 10.88 -32.68
CA LEU A 45 11.13 10.72 -31.24
C LEU A 45 10.48 11.95 -30.63
N LYS A 46 10.90 13.15 -31.06
CA LYS A 46 10.30 14.41 -30.61
C LYS A 46 8.84 14.54 -31.05
N SER A 47 8.51 14.18 -32.30
CA SER A 47 7.12 14.19 -32.78
C SER A 47 6.26 13.13 -32.09
N SER A 48 6.81 11.93 -31.83
CA SER A 48 6.17 10.91 -31.02
C SER A 48 5.90 11.41 -29.61
N ARG A 49 6.87 12.08 -28.97
CA ARG A 49 6.71 12.62 -27.62
C ARG A 49 5.69 13.76 -27.53
N GLU A 50 5.74 14.71 -28.46
CA GLU A 50 4.73 15.78 -28.59
C GLU A 50 3.32 15.19 -28.78
N TYR A 51 3.21 14.08 -29.51
CA TYR A 51 1.95 13.34 -29.67
C TYR A 51 1.45 12.71 -28.35
N HIS A 52 2.32 12.03 -27.58
CA HIS A 52 1.95 11.46 -26.28
C HIS A 52 1.54 12.54 -25.26
N GLU A 53 2.28 13.65 -25.20
CA GLU A 53 1.95 14.79 -24.35
C GLU A 53 0.61 15.42 -24.76
N GLY A 54 0.33 15.50 -26.06
CA GLY A 54 -0.95 15.93 -26.61
C GLY A 54 -2.12 15.06 -26.15
N VAL A 55 -1.97 13.74 -26.22
CA VAL A 55 -3.00 12.79 -25.73
C VAL A 55 -3.28 12.99 -24.24
N LEU A 56 -2.25 13.07 -23.40
CA LEU A 56 -2.43 13.28 -21.96
C LEU A 56 -3.07 14.65 -21.65
N LYS A 57 -2.66 15.71 -22.35
CA LYS A 57 -3.25 17.04 -22.23
C LYS A 57 -4.72 17.06 -22.64
N ALA A 58 -5.08 16.36 -23.72
CA ALA A 58 -6.47 16.20 -24.13
C ALA A 58 -7.29 15.51 -23.02
N LEU A 59 -6.79 14.39 -22.47
CA LEU A 59 -7.46 13.63 -21.41
C LEU A 59 -7.51 14.33 -20.05
N SER A 60 -6.67 15.35 -19.79
CA SER A 60 -6.66 16.09 -18.52
C SER A 60 -7.95 16.91 -18.26
N ASN A 61 -8.68 17.28 -19.32
CA ASN A 61 -9.92 18.05 -19.22
C ASN A 61 -11.13 17.11 -18.96
N SER A 62 -11.99 17.47 -18.01
CA SER A 62 -13.15 16.67 -17.62
C SER A 62 -14.20 16.52 -18.73
N THR A 63 -14.57 17.63 -19.39
CA THR A 63 -15.54 17.65 -20.48
C THR A 63 -15.10 16.74 -21.63
N ARG A 64 -13.82 16.78 -21.99
CA ARG A 64 -13.26 15.88 -23.02
C ARG A 64 -13.33 14.40 -22.64
N ARG A 65 -13.11 14.05 -21.37
CA ARG A 65 -13.29 12.66 -20.90
C ARG A 65 -14.75 12.23 -20.97
N GLU A 66 -15.68 13.10 -20.59
CA GLU A 66 -17.12 12.81 -20.68
C GLU A 66 -17.59 12.61 -22.12
N ILE A 67 -17.09 13.43 -23.07
CA ILE A 67 -17.34 13.26 -24.50
C ILE A 67 -16.92 11.86 -24.97
N ILE A 68 -15.66 11.47 -24.70
CA ILE A 68 -15.15 10.15 -25.12
C ILE A 68 -15.96 9.01 -24.45
N GLN A 69 -16.28 9.13 -23.16
CA GLN A 69 -17.10 8.14 -22.45
C GLN A 69 -18.49 7.99 -23.04
N LEU A 70 -19.13 9.10 -23.41
CA LEU A 70 -20.46 9.11 -24.00
C LEU A 70 -20.46 8.45 -25.39
N ILE A 71 -19.48 8.81 -26.23
CA ILE A 71 -19.30 8.19 -27.56
C ILE A 71 -19.03 6.69 -27.40
N SER A 72 -18.16 6.30 -26.45
CA SER A 72 -17.85 4.89 -26.18
C SER A 72 -19.08 4.08 -25.80
N LYS A 73 -19.93 4.62 -24.91
CA LYS A 73 -21.16 3.95 -24.44
C LYS A 73 -22.22 3.80 -25.53
N ARG A 74 -22.31 4.75 -26.45
CA ARG A 74 -23.32 4.77 -27.52
C ARG A 74 -22.84 4.15 -28.84
N GLY A 75 -21.53 3.92 -28.97
CA GLY A 75 -20.89 3.49 -30.21
C GLY A 75 -20.56 4.68 -31.13
N SER A 76 -21.53 5.56 -31.37
CA SER A 76 -21.35 6.84 -32.07
C SER A 76 -22.29 7.91 -31.53
N ALA A 77 -22.01 9.18 -31.80
CA ALA A 77 -22.89 10.29 -31.43
C ALA A 77 -22.74 11.47 -32.38
N SER A 78 -23.85 12.12 -32.72
CA SER A 78 -23.85 13.38 -33.47
C SER A 78 -23.50 14.58 -32.59
N TYR A 79 -23.10 15.69 -33.22
CA TYR A 79 -22.80 16.95 -32.52
C TYR A 79 -23.93 17.40 -31.59
N THR A 80 -25.17 17.45 -32.10
CA THR A 80 -26.36 17.84 -31.35
C THR A 80 -26.69 16.89 -30.22
N GLN A 81 -26.48 15.58 -30.41
CA GLN A 81 -26.68 14.59 -29.36
C GLN A 81 -25.67 14.77 -28.22
N LEU A 82 -24.40 15.01 -28.55
CA LEU A 82 -23.37 15.26 -27.54
C LEU A 82 -23.68 16.53 -26.74
N MET A 83 -24.03 17.64 -27.40
CA MET A 83 -24.41 18.89 -26.70
C MET A 83 -25.61 18.69 -25.77
N HIS A 84 -26.65 18.01 -26.26
CA HIS A 84 -27.85 17.77 -25.48
C HIS A 84 -27.59 16.90 -24.25
N VAL A 85 -26.81 15.81 -24.38
CA VAL A 85 -26.54 14.91 -23.26
C VAL A 85 -25.59 15.53 -22.24
N LEU A 86 -24.65 16.37 -22.68
CA LEU A 86 -23.76 17.12 -21.79
C LEU A 86 -24.43 18.36 -21.17
N GLY A 87 -25.66 18.68 -21.56
CA GLY A 87 -26.41 19.82 -21.03
C GLY A 87 -25.84 21.18 -21.42
N LEU A 88 -25.12 21.25 -22.55
CA LEU A 88 -24.44 22.47 -23.01
C LEU A 88 -25.40 23.34 -23.81
N ASP A 89 -25.33 24.67 -23.63
CA ASP A 89 -26.14 25.62 -24.37
C ASP A 89 -25.59 25.82 -25.80
N PRO A 90 -26.34 25.48 -26.86
CA PRO A 90 -25.90 25.65 -28.25
C PRO A 90 -25.57 27.08 -28.65
N SER A 91 -26.19 28.07 -28.00
CA SER A 91 -26.03 29.49 -28.31
C SER A 91 -24.81 30.12 -27.64
N LEU A 92 -24.39 29.58 -26.48
CA LEU A 92 -23.31 30.12 -25.67
C LEU A 92 -22.02 29.29 -25.76
N GLU A 93 -22.14 27.97 -25.86
CA GLU A 93 -21.01 27.05 -25.65
C GLU A 93 -20.57 26.30 -26.90
N SER A 94 -21.21 26.54 -28.06
CA SER A 94 -20.88 25.82 -29.31
C SER A 94 -19.42 26.00 -29.76
N GLY A 95 -18.85 27.20 -29.58
CA GLY A 95 -17.46 27.49 -29.91
C GLY A 95 -16.47 26.70 -29.05
N THR A 96 -16.67 26.70 -27.74
CA THR A 96 -15.87 25.95 -26.77
C THR A 96 -16.02 24.44 -26.97
N PHE A 97 -17.24 23.98 -27.25
CA PHE A 97 -17.52 22.58 -27.52
C PHE A 97 -16.86 22.09 -28.80
N ASN A 98 -16.88 22.90 -29.88
CA ASN A 98 -16.12 22.62 -31.10
C ASN A 98 -14.62 22.52 -30.85
N TYR A 99 -14.07 23.39 -30.00
CA TYR A 99 -12.67 23.32 -29.61
C TYR A 99 -12.34 21.98 -28.93
N HIS A 100 -13.20 21.48 -28.03
CA HIS A 100 -13.00 20.18 -27.39
C HIS A 100 -12.99 19.02 -28.39
N LEU A 101 -13.93 18.99 -29.34
CA LEU A 101 -13.99 17.94 -30.36
C LEU A 101 -12.77 17.98 -31.28
N LYS A 102 -12.33 19.18 -31.66
CA LYS A 102 -11.14 19.38 -32.48
C LYS A 102 -9.88 18.85 -31.80
N GLU A 103 -9.64 19.23 -30.55
CA GLU A 103 -8.49 18.75 -29.78
C GLU A 103 -8.48 17.21 -29.65
N LEU A 104 -9.64 16.60 -29.41
CA LEU A 104 -9.76 15.14 -29.33
C LEU A 104 -9.48 14.45 -30.67
N ALA A 105 -9.91 15.04 -31.77
CA ALA A 105 -9.69 14.51 -33.11
C ALA A 105 -8.22 14.68 -33.56
N GLU A 106 -7.59 15.82 -33.25
CA GLU A 106 -6.18 16.11 -33.60
C GLU A 106 -5.21 15.10 -32.97
N VAL A 107 -5.49 14.66 -31.73
CA VAL A 107 -4.68 13.62 -31.06
C VAL A 107 -5.13 12.19 -31.39
N GLY A 108 -6.15 12.03 -32.25
CA GLY A 108 -6.64 10.73 -32.72
C GLY A 108 -7.40 9.91 -31.67
N LEU A 109 -8.00 10.55 -30.65
CA LEU A 109 -8.84 9.87 -29.66
C LEU A 109 -10.26 9.62 -30.18
N ILE A 110 -10.74 10.48 -31.06
CA ILE A 110 -12.03 10.34 -31.77
C ILE A 110 -11.84 10.57 -33.27
N GLU A 111 -12.77 10.05 -34.05
CA GLU A 111 -12.86 10.25 -35.49
C GLU A 111 -14.30 10.57 -35.91
N THR A 112 -14.48 11.17 -37.08
CA THR A 112 -15.81 11.46 -37.63
C THR A 112 -16.09 10.51 -38.78
N VAL A 113 -17.17 9.71 -38.67
CA VAL A 113 -17.62 8.78 -39.70
C VAL A 113 -19.09 9.06 -39.98
N ASN A 114 -19.43 9.37 -41.24
CA ASN A 114 -20.80 9.68 -41.67
C ASN A 114 -21.47 10.80 -40.86
N GLY A 115 -20.71 11.83 -40.47
CA GLY A 115 -21.22 12.96 -39.68
C GLY A 115 -21.41 12.67 -38.20
N GLU A 116 -21.04 11.47 -37.72
CA GLU A 116 -21.07 11.10 -36.32
C GLU A 116 -19.66 10.90 -35.77
N TYR A 117 -19.46 11.29 -34.51
CA TYR A 117 -18.22 11.05 -33.79
C TYR A 117 -18.17 9.62 -33.29
N ARG A 118 -17.04 8.96 -33.49
CA ARG A 118 -16.72 7.60 -33.04
C ARG A 118 -15.41 7.60 -32.27
N ILE A 119 -15.30 6.67 -31.33
CA ILE A 119 -14.08 6.48 -30.56
C ILE A 119 -13.10 5.60 -31.34
N THR A 120 -11.85 6.04 -31.45
CA THR A 120 -10.79 5.28 -32.14
C THR A 120 -10.28 4.13 -31.25
N ALA A 121 -9.44 3.25 -31.83
CA ALA A 121 -8.75 2.23 -31.02
C ALA A 121 -7.86 2.83 -29.92
N LEU A 122 -7.20 3.98 -30.20
CA LEU A 122 -6.43 4.70 -29.20
C LEU A 122 -7.32 5.28 -28.11
N GLY A 123 -8.44 5.91 -28.50
CA GLY A 123 -9.45 6.43 -27.56
C GLY A 123 -9.97 5.36 -26.61
N LYS A 124 -10.24 4.14 -27.11
CA LYS A 124 -10.66 3.00 -26.27
C LYS A 124 -9.59 2.60 -25.26
N LYS A 125 -8.33 2.47 -25.69
CA LYS A 125 -7.20 2.16 -24.79
C LYS A 125 -7.01 3.23 -23.72
N ALA A 126 -7.08 4.51 -24.12
CA ALA A 126 -7.00 5.64 -23.19
C ALA A 126 -8.12 5.62 -22.14
N LEU A 127 -9.33 5.24 -22.53
CA LEU A 127 -10.47 5.13 -21.62
C LEU A 127 -10.29 4.00 -20.60
N ILE A 128 -9.80 2.84 -21.04
CA ILE A 128 -9.46 1.71 -20.16
C ILE A 128 -8.41 2.13 -19.12
N LEU A 129 -7.35 2.83 -19.55
CA LEU A 129 -6.32 3.33 -18.64
C LEU A 129 -6.88 4.33 -17.62
N LEU A 130 -7.79 5.21 -18.04
CA LEU A 130 -8.44 6.15 -17.12
C LEU A 130 -9.33 5.44 -16.09
N ASP A 131 -10.02 4.39 -16.50
CA ASP A 131 -10.84 3.58 -15.60
C ASP A 131 -9.97 2.79 -14.61
N GLN A 132 -8.83 2.23 -15.04
CA GLN A 132 -7.86 1.57 -14.16
C GLN A 132 -7.29 2.52 -13.11
N VAL A 133 -6.87 3.72 -13.50
CA VAL A 133 -6.37 4.74 -12.56
C VAL A 133 -7.46 5.19 -11.58
N ARG A 134 -8.73 5.21 -12.02
CA ARG A 134 -9.88 5.52 -11.17
C ARG A 134 -10.17 4.38 -10.19
N GLU A 135 -10.08 3.13 -10.63
CA GLU A 135 -10.23 1.95 -9.77
C GLU A 135 -9.13 1.89 -8.71
N GLU A 136 -7.87 2.15 -9.06
CA GLU A 136 -6.76 2.24 -8.09
C GLU A 136 -7.00 3.32 -7.02
N ARG A 137 -7.60 4.46 -7.37
CA ARG A 137 -8.04 5.44 -6.35
C ARG A 137 -9.12 4.89 -5.41
N GLN A 138 -9.99 4.01 -5.89
CA GLN A 138 -10.98 3.35 -5.02
C GLN A 138 -10.33 2.29 -4.13
N VAL A 139 -9.24 1.68 -4.57
CA VAL A 139 -8.43 0.75 -3.76
C VAL A 139 -7.75 1.47 -2.58
N ASP A 140 -7.36 2.75 -2.73
CA ASP A 140 -6.76 3.55 -1.64
C ASP A 140 -7.77 4.13 -0.63
N ARG A 141 -8.98 3.56 -0.51
CA ARG A 141 -10.06 4.03 0.38
C ARG A 141 -9.63 4.22 1.84
N TYR A 142 -8.63 3.47 2.29
CA TYR A 142 -8.09 3.53 3.66
C TYR A 142 -6.67 4.11 3.73
N GLY A 143 -6.18 4.76 2.66
CA GLY A 143 -4.84 5.36 2.60
C GLY A 143 -3.68 4.35 2.55
N VAL A 144 -3.97 3.07 2.30
CA VAL A 144 -3.03 1.94 2.37
C VAL A 144 -1.94 2.05 1.30
N LEU A 145 -2.35 2.35 0.06
CA LEU A 145 -1.42 2.44 -1.06
C LEU A 145 -0.56 3.70 -0.89
N SER A 146 -1.17 4.81 -0.48
CA SER A 146 -0.43 6.03 -0.16
C SER A 146 0.58 5.83 0.97
N ALA A 147 0.20 5.11 2.03
CA ALA A 147 1.11 4.81 3.14
C ALA A 147 2.27 3.91 2.69
N ALA A 148 2.00 2.82 1.96
CA ALA A 148 3.03 1.91 1.47
C ALA A 148 4.02 2.57 0.51
N MET A 149 3.61 3.60 -0.23
CA MET A 149 4.51 4.36 -1.12
C MET A 149 5.28 5.48 -0.41
N THR A 150 4.95 5.79 0.85
CA THR A 150 5.54 6.94 1.57
C THR A 150 6.26 6.56 2.86
N MET A 151 6.00 5.37 3.40
CA MET A 151 6.70 4.85 4.57
C MET A 151 8.10 4.35 4.19
N THR A 152 9.08 4.61 5.05
CA THR A 152 10.38 3.94 4.94
C THR A 152 10.27 2.49 5.46
N PRO A 153 11.16 1.58 5.03
CA PRO A 153 11.18 0.20 5.52
C PRO A 153 11.22 0.08 7.06
N LYS A 154 11.90 1.01 7.75
CA LYS A 154 11.91 1.09 9.22
C LYS A 154 10.54 1.40 9.81
N GLU A 155 9.82 2.34 9.21
CA GLU A 155 8.48 2.72 9.66
C GLU A 155 7.46 1.61 9.42
N GLU A 156 7.59 0.88 8.31
CA GLU A 156 6.78 -0.31 8.04
C GLU A 156 6.99 -1.40 9.11
N ILE A 157 8.24 -1.69 9.48
CA ILE A 157 8.57 -2.68 10.51
C ILE A 157 8.13 -2.23 11.89
N HIS A 158 8.31 -0.94 12.21
CA HIS A 158 7.83 -0.39 13.45
C HIS A 158 6.30 -0.50 13.54
N LEU A 159 5.58 -0.15 12.47
CA LEU A 159 4.13 -0.32 12.40
C LEU A 159 3.74 -1.79 12.61
N PHE A 160 4.43 -2.71 11.94
CA PHE A 160 4.18 -4.14 12.06
C PHE A 160 4.38 -4.65 13.49
N LYS A 161 5.47 -4.23 14.14
CA LYS A 161 5.73 -4.50 15.57
C LYS A 161 4.56 -4.07 16.45
N MET A 162 4.03 -2.87 16.22
CA MET A 162 2.89 -2.36 16.99
C MET A 162 1.60 -3.15 16.70
N GLN A 163 1.35 -3.54 15.45
CA GLN A 163 0.15 -4.31 15.08
C GLN A 163 0.15 -5.69 15.74
N VAL A 164 1.25 -6.41 15.61
CA VAL A 164 1.45 -7.73 16.22
C VAL A 164 1.38 -7.61 17.75
N GLY A 165 2.10 -6.65 18.34
CA GLY A 165 2.09 -6.42 19.78
C GLY A 165 0.72 -6.04 20.33
N PHE A 166 -0.09 -5.28 19.57
CA PHE A 166 -1.46 -4.94 19.96
C PHE A 166 -2.39 -6.15 19.88
N GLY A 167 -2.35 -6.92 18.79
CA GLY A 167 -3.17 -8.12 18.62
C GLY A 167 -2.88 -9.18 19.69
N PHE A 168 -1.60 -9.49 19.92
CA PHE A 168 -1.20 -10.41 20.99
C PHE A 168 -1.49 -9.84 22.38
N GLY A 169 -1.30 -8.54 22.58
CA GLY A 169 -1.62 -7.86 23.82
C GLY A 169 -3.09 -8.03 24.24
N ILE A 170 -4.03 -7.87 23.30
CA ILE A 170 -5.45 -8.14 23.55
C ILE A 170 -5.67 -9.59 23.99
N MET A 171 -5.09 -10.56 23.28
CA MET A 171 -5.24 -11.98 23.64
C MET A 171 -4.71 -12.27 25.05
N LEU A 172 -3.56 -11.70 25.40
CA LEU A 172 -2.95 -11.84 26.73
C LEU A 172 -3.78 -11.17 27.83
N VAL A 173 -4.36 -10.01 27.56
CA VAL A 173 -5.26 -9.32 28.51
C VAL A 173 -6.51 -10.17 28.78
N LEU A 174 -7.12 -10.72 27.73
CA LEU A 174 -8.27 -11.64 27.86
C LEU A 174 -7.90 -12.90 28.65
N PHE A 175 -6.75 -13.51 28.34
CA PHE A 175 -6.27 -14.70 29.05
C PHE A 175 -5.96 -14.40 30.52
N SER A 176 -5.32 -13.26 30.80
CA SER A 176 -5.00 -12.81 32.16
C SER A 176 -6.27 -12.55 32.98
N PHE A 177 -7.34 -12.05 32.35
CA PHE A 177 -8.63 -11.87 33.01
C PHE A 177 -9.26 -13.21 33.42
N ILE A 178 -9.24 -14.22 32.55
CA ILE A 178 -9.68 -15.58 32.88
C ILE A 178 -8.85 -16.14 34.04
N PHE A 179 -7.54 -15.89 34.03
CA PHE A 179 -6.65 -16.38 35.07
C PHE A 179 -6.89 -15.72 36.43
N ILE A 180 -7.19 -14.42 36.46
CA ILE A 180 -7.66 -13.74 37.67
C ILE A 180 -8.91 -14.45 38.20
N LEU A 181 -9.92 -14.69 37.35
CA LEU A 181 -11.17 -15.34 37.76
C LEU A 181 -10.95 -16.73 38.37
N LEU A 182 -10.04 -17.53 37.82
CA LEU A 182 -9.74 -18.89 38.30
C LEU A 182 -8.94 -18.91 39.62
N THR A 183 -8.14 -17.87 39.88
CA THR A 183 -7.25 -17.81 41.05
C THR A 183 -7.84 -17.03 42.22
N LEU A 184 -9.00 -16.39 42.03
CA LEU A 184 -9.75 -15.72 43.09
C LEU A 184 -10.02 -16.67 44.26
N GLY A 185 -9.59 -16.26 45.45
CA GLY A 185 -9.89 -16.96 46.70
C GLY A 185 -8.97 -18.15 47.03
N GLN A 186 -8.02 -18.52 46.17
CA GLN A 186 -7.07 -19.59 46.48
C GLN A 186 -5.94 -19.13 47.41
N ASN A 187 -5.16 -18.13 47.00
CA ASN A 187 -4.02 -17.61 47.76
C ASN A 187 -3.87 -16.11 47.52
N GLN A 188 -3.67 -15.34 48.60
CA GLN A 188 -3.48 -13.89 48.55
C GLN A 188 -2.27 -13.50 47.70
N PHE A 189 -1.17 -14.25 47.80
CA PHE A 189 0.03 -13.99 47.01
C PHE A 189 -0.21 -14.18 45.50
N ILE A 190 -0.87 -15.28 45.12
CA ILE A 190 -1.19 -15.60 43.71
C ILE A 190 -2.16 -14.56 43.14
N SER A 191 -3.14 -14.12 43.93
CA SER A 191 -4.10 -13.10 43.51
C SER A 191 -3.42 -11.75 43.21
N VAL A 192 -2.48 -11.30 44.05
CA VAL A 192 -1.72 -10.06 43.82
C VAL A 192 -0.81 -10.19 42.59
N LEU A 193 -0.15 -11.33 42.43
CA LEU A 193 0.75 -11.59 41.29
C LEU A 193 -0.01 -11.53 39.96
N THR A 194 -1.16 -12.18 39.88
CA THR A 194 -1.97 -12.25 38.64
C THR A 194 -2.58 -10.91 38.26
N ILE A 195 -3.06 -10.13 39.24
CA ILE A 195 -3.51 -8.75 39.02
C ILE A 195 -2.35 -7.87 38.53
N THR A 196 -1.15 -8.03 39.10
CA THR A 196 0.03 -7.27 38.66
C THR A 196 0.40 -7.58 37.21
N VAL A 197 0.41 -8.86 36.83
CA VAL A 197 0.66 -9.30 35.44
C VAL A 197 -0.41 -8.76 34.48
N PHE A 198 -1.68 -8.78 34.89
CA PHE A 198 -2.77 -8.19 34.12
C PHE A 198 -2.58 -6.69 33.88
N ILE A 199 -2.21 -5.92 34.91
CA ILE A 199 -1.96 -4.48 34.78
C ILE A 199 -0.79 -4.23 33.83
N LEU A 200 0.31 -4.97 33.95
CA LEU A 200 1.47 -4.83 33.08
C LEU A 200 1.13 -5.14 31.61
N THR A 201 0.42 -6.23 31.34
CA THR A 201 -0.01 -6.60 29.99
C THR A 201 -1.00 -5.59 29.40
N LEU A 202 -1.89 -5.04 30.21
CA LEU A 202 -2.78 -3.95 29.81
C LEU A 202 -2.01 -2.68 29.43
N MET A 203 -1.01 -2.29 30.24
CA MET A 203 -0.17 -1.11 29.96
C MET A 203 0.64 -1.27 28.67
N LEU A 204 1.22 -2.45 28.44
CA LEU A 204 1.94 -2.75 27.19
C LEU A 204 1.02 -2.69 25.97
N THR A 205 -0.18 -3.26 26.08
CA THR A 205 -1.19 -3.23 25.01
C THR A 205 -1.66 -1.81 24.71
N ALA A 206 -1.90 -1.00 25.75
CA ALA A 206 -2.27 0.41 25.61
C ALA A 206 -1.15 1.26 24.98
N SER A 207 0.11 1.03 25.36
CA SER A 207 1.27 1.64 24.71
C SER A 207 1.32 1.28 23.22
N SER A 208 1.05 0.02 22.90
CA SER A 208 1.02 -0.44 21.52
C SER A 208 -0.06 0.26 20.69
N ALA A 209 -1.26 0.33 21.25
CA ALA A 209 -2.40 1.03 20.66
C ALA A 209 -2.10 2.51 20.41
N ASN A 210 -1.47 3.20 21.37
CA ASN A 210 -1.15 4.62 21.24
C ASN A 210 -0.19 4.88 20.07
N ASN A 211 0.82 4.03 19.89
CA ASN A 211 1.76 4.16 18.78
C ASN A 211 1.10 3.82 17.43
N LEU A 212 0.18 2.84 17.39
CA LEU A 212 -0.64 2.59 16.19
C LEU A 212 -1.45 3.83 15.80
N VAL A 213 -2.11 4.49 16.76
CA VAL A 213 -2.90 5.69 16.49
C VAL A 213 -2.03 6.85 15.99
N LYS A 214 -0.81 7.01 16.50
CA LYS A 214 0.13 8.04 16.01
C LYS A 214 0.48 7.81 14.54
N ILE A 215 0.80 6.57 14.16
CA ILE A 215 1.11 6.21 12.77
C ILE A 215 -0.14 6.35 11.90
N ALA A 216 -1.31 5.95 12.41
CA ALA A 216 -2.58 6.10 11.72
C ALA A 216 -2.82 7.54 11.26
N ARG A 217 -2.63 8.49 12.19
CA ARG A 217 -2.79 9.92 11.91
C ARG A 217 -1.70 10.45 10.99
N LYS A 218 -0.46 9.97 11.13
CA LYS A 218 0.67 10.40 10.28
C LYS A 218 0.43 10.09 8.80
N TYR A 219 -0.14 8.91 8.48
CA TYR A 219 -0.35 8.46 7.10
C TYR A 219 -1.82 8.43 6.65
N ASN A 220 -2.73 9.02 7.45
CA ASN A 220 -4.18 8.98 7.20
C ASN A 220 -4.72 7.56 6.96
N LEU A 221 -4.20 6.58 7.70
CA LEU A 221 -4.61 5.18 7.58
C LEU A 221 -5.94 4.94 8.29
N GLY A 222 -6.78 4.10 7.69
CA GLY A 222 -8.00 3.60 8.31
C GLY A 222 -7.72 2.67 9.50
N LEU A 223 -8.51 2.78 10.56
CA LEU A 223 -8.35 1.96 11.77
C LEU A 223 -8.53 0.46 11.49
N SER A 224 -9.39 0.10 10.53
CA SER A 224 -9.65 -1.28 10.11
C SER A 224 -8.40 -2.01 9.59
N VAL A 225 -7.52 -1.29 8.90
CA VAL A 225 -6.27 -1.81 8.34
C VAL A 225 -5.27 -2.11 9.46
N LEU A 226 -5.24 -1.24 10.48
CA LEU A 226 -4.34 -1.40 11.64
C LEU A 226 -4.74 -2.57 12.54
N LEU A 227 -6.03 -2.91 12.55
CA LEU A 227 -6.58 -4.00 13.35
C LEU A 227 -6.62 -5.35 12.63
N LEU A 228 -6.06 -5.43 11.41
CA LEU A 228 -6.13 -6.63 10.55
C LEU A 228 -7.59 -7.10 10.30
N ILE A 229 -8.57 -6.19 10.40
CA ILE A 229 -10.00 -6.50 10.21
C ILE A 229 -10.38 -6.48 8.72
N SER A 230 -9.61 -5.76 7.90
CA SER A 230 -9.85 -5.67 6.46
C SER A 230 -9.11 -6.74 5.66
N ASP A 231 -9.75 -7.29 4.63
CA ASP A 231 -9.14 -8.18 3.63
C ASP A 231 -7.96 -7.53 2.86
N SER A 232 -7.84 -6.21 2.93
CA SER A 232 -6.71 -5.43 2.44
C SER A 232 -5.55 -5.36 3.44
N TRP A 233 -5.08 -6.51 3.95
CA TRP A 233 -3.94 -6.64 4.89
C TRP A 233 -2.57 -6.26 4.30
N PHE A 234 -2.57 -5.42 3.27
CA PHE A 234 -1.54 -5.20 2.27
C PHE A 234 -0.27 -4.45 2.75
N LEU A 235 -0.17 -4.09 4.03
CA LEU A 235 1.05 -3.46 4.59
C LEU A 235 2.17 -4.47 4.92
N MET A 236 2.02 -5.76 4.61
CA MET A 236 3.11 -6.73 4.69
C MET A 236 3.92 -6.80 3.39
N ARG A 237 4.54 -5.69 2.98
CA ARG A 237 5.67 -5.72 2.03
C ARG A 237 7.03 -5.71 2.72
N SER A 238 7.06 -5.85 4.04
CA SER A 238 8.31 -6.08 4.77
C SER A 238 9.03 -7.32 4.19
N PRO A 239 10.26 -7.16 3.69
CA PRO A 239 11.03 -8.25 3.08
C PRO A 239 11.38 -9.40 4.04
N ASN A 240 11.04 -9.28 5.33
CA ASN A 240 11.24 -10.30 6.36
C ASN A 240 9.96 -10.73 7.08
N ARG A 241 8.77 -10.60 6.44
CA ARG A 241 7.47 -10.99 7.03
C ARG A 241 7.44 -12.38 7.66
N GLY A 242 8.06 -13.37 7.00
CA GLY A 242 8.07 -14.76 7.47
C GLY A 242 8.85 -14.90 8.78
N ASN A 243 10.02 -14.27 8.85
CA ASN A 243 10.86 -14.27 10.04
C ASN A 243 10.18 -13.53 11.20
N PHE A 244 9.46 -12.44 10.92
CA PHE A 244 8.78 -11.68 11.95
C PHE A 244 7.55 -12.39 12.51
N LEU A 245 6.75 -13.01 11.63
CA LEU A 245 5.61 -13.82 12.04
C LEU A 245 6.09 -15.05 12.82
N ALA A 246 7.11 -15.74 12.34
CA ALA A 246 7.76 -16.84 13.05
C ALA A 246 8.30 -16.39 14.42
N PHE A 247 9.03 -15.26 14.49
CA PHE A 247 9.47 -14.66 15.75
C PHE A 247 8.32 -14.50 16.74
N SER A 248 7.22 -13.87 16.32
CA SER A 248 6.08 -13.60 17.20
C SER A 248 5.43 -14.89 17.71
N VAL A 249 5.30 -15.90 16.86
CA VAL A 249 4.77 -17.22 17.23
C VAL A 249 5.72 -17.93 18.20
N PHE A 250 7.02 -17.98 17.92
CA PHE A 250 8.00 -18.62 18.80
C PHE A 250 8.11 -17.93 20.15
N ALA A 251 8.06 -16.59 20.19
CA ALA A 251 8.03 -15.83 21.43
C ALA A 251 6.80 -16.18 22.29
N VAL A 252 5.61 -16.26 21.66
CA VAL A 252 4.36 -16.60 22.36
C VAL A 252 4.38 -18.03 22.87
N VAL A 253 4.83 -18.99 22.06
CA VAL A 253 4.99 -20.39 22.48
C VAL A 253 5.97 -20.49 23.65
N SER A 254 7.09 -19.77 23.61
CA SER A 254 8.11 -19.79 24.66
C SER A 254 7.56 -19.24 25.99
N VAL A 255 6.88 -18.09 25.95
CA VAL A 255 6.30 -17.45 27.14
C VAL A 255 5.14 -18.27 27.70
N SER A 256 4.28 -18.81 26.85
CA SER A 256 3.12 -19.60 27.28
C SER A 256 3.54 -20.92 27.91
N THR A 257 4.50 -21.63 27.32
CA THR A 257 5.00 -22.90 27.87
C THR A 257 5.75 -22.71 29.18
N LEU A 258 6.51 -21.62 29.32
CA LEU A 258 7.14 -21.26 30.59
C LEU A 258 6.10 -20.92 31.67
N GLY A 259 5.06 -20.15 31.32
CA GLY A 259 3.97 -19.82 32.22
C GLY A 259 3.24 -21.07 32.73
N ILE A 260 2.87 -21.98 31.82
CA ILE A 260 2.23 -23.26 32.15
C ILE A 260 3.13 -24.10 33.07
N PHE A 261 4.43 -24.20 32.75
CA PHE A 261 5.39 -24.90 33.60
C PHE A 261 5.41 -24.35 35.03
N LEU A 262 5.56 -23.03 35.18
CA LEU A 262 5.63 -22.39 36.50
C LEU A 262 4.35 -22.62 37.30
N ILE A 263 3.18 -22.57 36.66
CA ILE A 263 1.88 -22.77 37.30
C ILE A 263 1.71 -24.22 37.77
N LEU A 264 1.97 -25.20 36.91
CA LEU A 264 1.77 -26.62 37.24
C LEU A 264 2.72 -27.09 38.35
N VAL A 265 3.94 -26.57 38.38
CA VAL A 265 4.88 -26.90 39.46
C VAL A 265 4.53 -26.15 40.76
N ALA A 266 4.15 -24.88 40.69
CA ALA A 266 3.78 -24.09 41.87
C ALA A 266 2.48 -24.59 42.54
N SER A 267 1.55 -25.14 41.77
CA SER A 267 0.31 -25.76 42.27
C SER A 267 0.53 -27.16 42.86
N GLY A 268 1.71 -27.75 42.67
CA GLY A 268 2.02 -29.11 43.10
C GLY A 268 1.35 -30.21 42.26
N GLU A 269 0.67 -29.85 41.17
CA GLU A 269 0.05 -30.82 40.25
C GLU A 269 1.08 -31.68 39.53
N ILE A 270 2.26 -31.12 39.22
CA ILE A 270 3.40 -31.87 38.70
C ILE A 270 4.65 -31.64 39.57
N PRO A 271 5.44 -32.69 39.86
CA PRO A 271 6.72 -32.53 40.54
C PRO A 271 7.71 -31.72 39.71
N TRP A 272 8.53 -30.91 40.39
CA TRP A 272 9.75 -30.32 39.82
C TRP A 272 10.65 -31.47 39.31
N LEU A 273 11.10 -31.40 38.05
CA LEU A 273 11.87 -32.44 37.34
C LEU A 273 11.09 -33.70 36.91
N SER A 274 9.76 -33.68 36.95
CA SER A 274 8.96 -34.68 36.22
C SER A 274 9.18 -34.58 34.70
N GLY A 275 9.01 -35.68 33.96
CA GLY A 275 9.21 -35.69 32.50
C GLY A 275 8.38 -34.63 31.75
N ILE A 276 7.17 -34.34 32.22
CA ILE A 276 6.31 -33.27 31.67
C ILE A 276 6.88 -31.88 31.98
N SER A 277 7.33 -31.65 33.22
CA SER A 277 7.92 -30.36 33.63
C SER A 277 9.21 -30.06 32.86
N VAL A 278 10.06 -31.07 32.62
CA VAL A 278 11.27 -30.96 31.81
C VAL A 278 10.93 -30.70 30.34
N ALA A 279 9.92 -31.37 29.78
CA ALA A 279 9.49 -31.13 28.40
C ALA A 279 9.00 -29.68 28.18
N LEU A 280 8.19 -29.14 29.10
CA LEU A 280 7.71 -27.75 29.01
C LEU A 280 8.86 -26.72 29.11
N LEU A 281 9.80 -26.95 30.03
CA LEU A 281 11.01 -26.12 30.15
C LEU A 281 11.86 -26.18 28.88
N MET A 282 12.08 -27.37 28.34
CA MET A 282 12.86 -27.56 27.12
C MET A 282 12.20 -26.84 25.94
N VAL A 283 10.87 -26.95 25.76
CA VAL A 283 10.17 -26.20 24.70
C VAL A 283 10.39 -24.69 24.85
N SER A 284 10.34 -24.14 26.06
CA SER A 284 10.59 -22.71 26.29
C SER A 284 12.04 -22.30 25.98
N ILE A 285 13.01 -23.08 26.50
CA ILE A 285 14.46 -22.85 26.31
C ILE A 285 14.87 -22.95 24.84
N PHE A 286 14.28 -23.87 24.07
CA PHE A 286 14.60 -24.03 22.65
C PHE A 286 13.90 -22.99 21.76
N THR A 287 12.72 -22.49 22.12
CA THR A 287 11.98 -21.54 21.28
C THR A 287 12.40 -20.09 21.49
N ALA A 288 12.88 -19.71 22.68
CA ALA A 288 13.33 -18.34 22.98
C ALA A 288 14.54 -17.87 22.12
N PRO A 289 15.60 -18.67 21.91
CA PRO A 289 16.74 -18.27 21.07
C PRO A 289 16.36 -18.08 19.61
N PHE A 290 15.48 -18.95 19.08
CA PHE A 290 14.96 -18.82 17.71
C PHE A 290 14.17 -17.53 17.52
N ALA A 291 13.35 -17.16 18.51
CA ALA A 291 12.67 -15.87 18.50
C ALA A 291 13.69 -14.70 18.43
N PHE A 292 14.71 -14.72 19.26
CA PHE A 292 15.74 -13.67 19.29
C PHE A 292 16.52 -13.57 17.96
N ILE A 293 16.98 -14.69 17.40
CA ILE A 293 17.73 -14.74 16.14
C ILE A 293 16.89 -14.20 14.97
N LEU A 294 15.61 -14.60 14.89
CA LEU A 294 14.70 -14.14 13.84
C LEU A 294 14.42 -12.64 13.95
N ALA A 295 14.31 -12.12 15.18
CA ALA A 295 14.14 -10.68 15.43
C ALA A 295 15.39 -9.88 15.01
N ASP A 296 16.59 -10.32 15.40
CA ASP A 296 17.86 -9.66 15.02
C ASP A 296 18.07 -9.68 13.50
N THR A 297 17.81 -10.82 12.86
CA THR A 297 17.88 -10.97 11.40
C THR A 297 16.89 -10.04 10.68
N ALA A 298 15.70 -9.84 11.25
CA ALA A 298 14.71 -8.93 10.69
C ALA A 298 15.09 -7.45 10.85
N ILE A 299 15.78 -7.08 11.92
CA ILE A 299 16.27 -5.72 12.13
C ILE A 299 17.43 -5.42 11.18
N LYS A 300 18.44 -6.28 11.13
CA LYS A 300 19.62 -6.08 10.27
C LYS A 300 19.28 -5.94 8.79
N LYS A 301 18.41 -6.83 8.29
CA LYS A 301 17.98 -6.78 6.88
C LYS A 301 17.18 -5.53 6.53
N ALA A 302 16.52 -4.92 7.52
CA ALA A 302 15.82 -3.66 7.33
C ALA A 302 16.79 -2.47 7.25
N GLU A 303 17.83 -2.49 8.08
CA GLU A 303 18.90 -1.49 8.06
C GLU A 303 19.68 -1.56 6.74
N GLU A 304 19.96 -2.76 6.23
CA GLU A 304 20.60 -2.96 4.92
C GLU A 304 19.80 -2.35 3.77
N LEU A 305 18.47 -2.52 3.75
CA LEU A 305 17.63 -1.99 2.67
C LEU A 305 17.53 -0.47 2.70
N GLU A 306 17.57 0.15 3.87
CA GLU A 306 17.56 1.61 3.97
C GLU A 306 18.91 2.20 3.52
N SER A 307 20.03 1.51 3.78
CA SER A 307 21.34 1.94 3.28
C SER A 307 21.48 1.91 1.76
N ILE A 308 20.66 1.10 1.06
CA ILE A 308 20.64 1.02 -0.41
C ILE A 308 19.80 2.16 -1.03
N ASP A 309 18.78 2.66 -0.33
CA ASP A 309 17.95 3.78 -0.79
C ASP A 309 18.60 5.16 -0.53
N ASP A 310 19.60 5.22 0.36
CA ASP A 310 20.36 6.44 0.70
C ASP A 310 21.62 6.66 -0.20
N GLU A 311 22.00 5.69 -1.06
CA GLU A 311 23.06 5.79 -2.09
C GLU A 311 22.54 6.22 -3.47
#